data_AF-A0A3D4HX50-F1
#
_entry.id   AF-A0A3D4HX50-F1
#
_cell.length_a   1.000
_cell.length_b   1.000
_cell.length_c   1.000
_cell.angle_alpha   90.00
_cell.angle_beta   90.00
_cell.angle_gamma   90.00
#
_symmetry.space_group_name_H-M   'P 1'
#
loop_
_entity.id
_entity.type
_entity.pdbx_description
1 polymer ?
#
loop_
_entity_poly.entity_id
_entity_poly.type
_entity_poly.pdbx_seq_one_letter_code
_entity_poly.pdbx_strand_id
1 'polypeptide(L)'
;MGANKQLEKLRAMLEIAAANLSAAKQLLTDLTGTSGSDLDYRSKASGLTVGDGKVIEGVFDGQYMIDKDGKKYPVPANYASKSKLVAGDVLKLTILEDGSFVYKQIGPVARKKIIGTLVKDEEDYKVVAGGKSYKVLLASVTYFKLNNGDEVTILIPEAEDTDWAAIESAVIDPNK
;
A
#
# COMPACT_ATOMS: atom_id res chain seq x y z
N MET A 1 34.69 -39.53 32.77
CA MET A 1 33.59 -40.18 32.01
C MET A 1 32.20 -40.03 32.65
N GLY A 2 32.04 -39.85 33.97
CA GLY A 2 30.71 -39.77 34.61
C GLY A 2 29.91 -38.48 34.36
N ALA A 3 30.56 -37.32 34.37
CA ALA A 3 29.90 -36.01 34.21
C ALA A 3 29.21 -35.83 32.85
N ASN A 4 29.79 -36.39 31.77
CA ASN A 4 29.20 -36.29 30.43
C ASN A 4 27.92 -37.13 30.30
N LYS A 5 27.87 -38.29 30.96
CA LYS A 5 26.65 -39.12 31.03
C LYS A 5 25.53 -38.45 31.84
N GLN A 6 25.88 -37.70 32.88
CA GLN A 6 24.90 -36.93 33.66
C GLN A 6 24.37 -35.73 32.86
N LEU A 7 25.21 -35.06 32.07
CA LEU A 7 24.81 -33.97 31.19
C LEU A 7 23.83 -34.42 30.11
N GLU A 8 24.11 -35.55 29.45
CA GLU A 8 23.22 -36.14 28.44
C GLU A 8 21.89 -36.57 29.04
N LYS A 9 21.92 -37.15 30.25
CA LYS A 9 20.69 -37.48 30.98
C LYS A 9 19.86 -36.22 31.31
N LEU A 10 20.52 -35.13 31.71
CA LEU A 10 19.84 -33.87 31.99
C LEU A 10 19.23 -33.24 30.72
N ARG A 11 19.93 -33.31 29.58
CA ARG A 11 19.40 -32.87 28.27
C ARG A 11 18.17 -33.67 27.85
N ALA A 12 18.23 -34.99 27.96
CA ALA A 12 17.09 -35.85 27.66
C ALA A 12 15.89 -35.54 28.59
N MET A 13 16.14 -35.28 29.87
CA MET A 13 15.07 -34.89 30.81
C MET A 13 14.46 -33.53 30.46
N LEU A 14 15.26 -32.56 30.00
CA LEU A 14 14.76 -31.26 29.54
C LEU A 14 13.92 -31.37 28.26
N GLU A 15 14.34 -32.22 27.33
CA GLU A 15 13.62 -32.46 26.08
C GLU A 15 12.25 -33.12 26.34
N ILE A 16 12.21 -34.12 27.20
CA ILE A 16 10.97 -34.77 27.63
C ILE A 16 10.06 -33.78 28.38
N ALA A 17 10.63 -32.95 29.26
CA ALA A 17 9.86 -31.92 29.96
C ALA A 17 9.26 -30.90 28.99
N ALA A 18 10.02 -30.46 27.98
CA ALA A 18 9.53 -29.56 26.94
C ALA A 18 8.40 -30.18 26.10
N ALA A 19 8.55 -31.44 25.71
CA ALA A 19 7.51 -32.18 24.97
C ALA A 19 6.22 -32.32 25.80
N ASN A 20 6.34 -32.66 27.08
CA ASN A 20 5.20 -32.76 27.99
C ASN A 20 4.50 -31.41 28.21
N LEU A 21 5.27 -30.32 28.30
CA LEU A 21 4.73 -28.98 28.48
C LEU A 21 4.00 -28.49 27.21
N SER A 22 4.48 -28.87 26.03
CA SER A 22 3.78 -28.64 24.76
C SER A 22 2.46 -29.42 24.68
N ALA A 23 2.47 -30.70 25.03
CA ALA A 23 1.25 -31.53 25.06
C ALA A 23 0.24 -31.01 26.08
N ALA A 24 0.69 -30.59 27.26
CA ALA A 24 -0.17 -29.99 28.28
C ALA A 24 -0.81 -28.67 27.80
N LYS A 25 -0.08 -27.83 27.05
CA LYS A 25 -0.63 -26.61 26.44
C LYS A 25 -1.70 -26.90 25.39
N GLN A 26 -1.49 -27.92 24.55
CA GLN A 26 -2.48 -28.36 23.57
C GLN A 26 -3.75 -28.87 24.26
N LEU A 27 -3.60 -29.77 25.24
CA LEU A 27 -4.73 -30.26 26.03
C LEU A 27 -5.47 -29.13 26.74
N LEU A 28 -4.75 -28.13 27.26
CA LEU A 28 -5.36 -26.97 27.90
C LEU A 28 -6.16 -26.14 26.89
N THR A 29 -5.66 -25.99 25.67
CA THR A 29 -6.34 -25.30 24.56
C THR A 29 -7.63 -26.04 24.14
N ASP A 30 -7.57 -27.37 24.07
CA ASP A 30 -8.71 -28.21 23.74
C ASP A 30 -9.78 -28.20 24.85
N LEU A 31 -9.35 -28.19 26.11
CA LEU A 31 -10.24 -28.20 27.28
C LEU A 31 -10.86 -26.83 27.59
N THR A 32 -10.16 -25.73 27.34
CA THR A 32 -10.71 -24.38 27.56
C THR A 32 -11.67 -23.95 26.45
N GLY A 33 -11.92 -24.80 25.45
CA GLY A 33 -13.01 -24.64 24.49
C GLY A 33 -12.99 -23.29 23.79
N THR A 34 -11.83 -22.69 23.58
CA THR A 34 -11.69 -21.39 22.90
C THR A 34 -11.71 -21.59 21.39
N SER A 35 -12.65 -22.42 20.93
CA SER A 35 -13.16 -22.41 19.55
C SER A 35 -14.20 -21.29 19.44
N GLY A 36 -13.74 -20.06 19.67
CA GLY A 36 -14.38 -18.90 19.07
C GLY A 36 -13.78 -18.79 17.68
N SER A 37 -14.62 -18.90 16.66
CA SER A 37 -14.29 -18.54 15.28
C SER A 37 -14.08 -17.03 15.14
N ASP A 38 -13.22 -16.46 15.96
CA ASP A 38 -12.75 -15.09 15.85
C ASP A 38 -11.38 -15.17 15.19
N LEU A 39 -11.28 -14.53 14.04
CA LEU A 39 -10.00 -14.32 13.36
C LEU A 39 -9.07 -13.63 14.37
N ASP A 40 -8.12 -14.37 14.94
CA ASP A 40 -7.09 -13.78 15.79
C ASP A 40 -6.09 -13.03 14.89
N TYR A 41 -6.47 -11.81 14.53
CA TYR A 41 -5.67 -10.90 13.72
C TYR A 41 -4.34 -10.57 14.40
N ARG A 42 -4.23 -10.70 15.74
CA ARG A 42 -3.01 -10.40 16.49
C ARG A 42 -1.97 -11.51 16.31
N SER A 43 -2.36 -12.78 16.43
CA SER A 43 -1.41 -13.89 16.18
C SER A 43 -1.00 -13.99 14.72
N LYS A 44 -1.90 -13.68 13.77
CA LYS A 44 -1.53 -13.54 12.35
C LYS A 44 -0.58 -12.37 12.13
N ALA A 45 -0.85 -11.20 12.72
CA ALA A 45 0.01 -10.02 12.57
C ALA A 45 1.37 -10.18 13.24
N SER A 46 1.46 -10.89 14.37
CA SER A 46 2.75 -11.14 15.04
C SER A 46 3.67 -12.08 14.26
N GLY A 47 3.15 -12.82 13.28
CA GLY A 47 3.94 -13.63 12.33
C GLY A 47 4.30 -12.89 11.03
N LEU A 48 3.82 -11.67 10.81
CA LEU A 48 4.18 -10.87 9.64
C LEU A 48 5.51 -10.17 9.90
N THR A 49 6.61 -10.77 9.46
CA THR A 49 7.86 -10.04 9.29
C THR A 49 7.72 -9.12 8.08
N VAL A 50 7.89 -7.81 8.28
CA VAL A 50 8.17 -6.92 7.16
C VAL A 50 9.56 -7.30 6.68
N GLY A 51 9.65 -8.10 5.60
CA GLY A 51 10.91 -8.60 5.10
C GLY A 51 11.96 -7.49 4.96
N ASP A 52 13.20 -7.81 5.27
CA ASP A 52 14.37 -6.92 5.12
C ASP A 52 14.62 -6.65 3.64
N GLY A 53 13.86 -5.72 3.08
CA GLY A 53 13.93 -5.32 1.68
C GLY A 53 14.84 -4.11 1.45
N LYS A 54 15.31 -3.92 0.22
CA LYS A 54 16.00 -2.69 -0.19
C LYS A 54 15.02 -1.53 -0.16
N VAL A 55 15.35 -0.48 0.60
CA VAL A 55 14.55 0.74 0.69
C VAL A 55 15.08 1.82 -0.25
N ILE A 56 14.17 2.47 -0.97
CA ILE A 56 14.43 3.58 -1.88
C ILE A 56 13.39 4.67 -1.62
N GLU A 57 13.82 5.92 -1.56
CA GLU A 57 12.92 7.06 -1.47
C GLU A 57 12.96 7.86 -2.77
N GLY A 58 11.83 8.43 -3.15
CA GLY A 58 11.71 9.21 -4.37
C GLY A 58 10.43 10.03 -4.42
N VAL A 59 10.31 10.84 -5.47
CA VAL A 59 9.20 11.77 -5.67
C VAL A 59 8.29 11.24 -6.77
N PHE A 60 6.98 11.25 -6.53
CA PHE A 60 5.98 10.83 -7.50
C PHE A 60 5.80 11.90 -8.59
N ASP A 61 5.82 11.53 -9.87
CA ASP A 61 5.66 12.45 -11.01
C ASP A 61 4.27 12.40 -11.67
N GLY A 62 3.35 11.58 -11.13
CA GLY A 62 2.04 11.31 -11.70
C GLY A 62 1.86 9.88 -12.23
N GLN A 63 2.96 9.20 -12.57
CA GLN A 63 2.95 7.78 -12.99
C GLN A 63 4.09 6.96 -12.37
N TYR A 64 5.24 7.58 -12.14
CA TYR A 64 6.46 6.98 -11.65
C TYR A 64 6.90 7.64 -10.34
N MET A 65 7.64 6.90 -9.53
CA MET A 65 8.49 7.44 -8.48
C MET A 65 9.89 7.66 -9.06
N ILE A 66 10.44 8.85 -8.87
CA ILE A 66 11.77 9.26 -9.34
C ILE A 66 12.69 9.32 -8.14
N ASP A 67 13.75 8.51 -8.13
CA ASP A 67 14.75 8.57 -7.05
C ASP A 67 15.77 9.70 -7.24
N LYS A 68 16.69 9.85 -6.28
CA LYS A 68 17.73 10.88 -6.28
C LYS A 68 18.67 10.84 -7.50
N ASP A 69 18.78 9.68 -8.16
CA ASP A 69 19.65 9.45 -9.31
C ASP A 69 18.87 9.58 -10.64
N GLY A 70 17.58 9.97 -10.57
CA GLY A 70 16.70 10.14 -11.73
C GLY A 70 16.10 8.83 -12.24
N LYS A 71 16.28 7.71 -11.52
CA LYS A 71 15.74 6.42 -11.94
C LYS A 71 14.24 6.38 -11.69
N LYS A 72 13.51 5.89 -12.69
CA LYS A 72 12.05 5.77 -12.66
C LYS A 72 11.61 4.41 -12.17
N TYR A 73 10.66 4.42 -11.24
CA TYR A 73 10.01 3.23 -10.72
C TYR A 73 8.49 3.33 -10.96
N PRO A 74 7.88 2.42 -11.73
CA PRO A 74 6.45 2.52 -12.04
C PRO A 74 5.61 2.33 -10.78
N VAL A 75 4.68 3.26 -10.54
CA VAL A 75 3.76 3.19 -9.42
C VAL A 75 2.45 2.55 -9.91
N PRO A 76 1.93 1.51 -9.24
CA PRO A 76 0.66 0.90 -9.64
C PRO A 76 -0.47 1.92 -9.68
N ALA A 77 -1.16 2.03 -10.84
CA ALA A 77 -2.21 3.02 -11.04
C ALA A 77 -3.32 2.95 -9.96
N ASN A 78 -3.71 1.74 -9.55
CA ASN A 78 -4.71 1.55 -8.49
C ASN A 78 -4.24 2.10 -7.13
N TYR A 79 -2.96 1.94 -6.79
CA TYR A 79 -2.40 2.48 -5.56
C TYR A 79 -2.38 4.01 -5.60
N ALA A 80 -1.92 4.59 -6.71
CA ALA A 80 -1.88 6.03 -6.93
C ALA A 80 -3.28 6.66 -6.88
N SER A 81 -4.26 6.04 -7.56
CA SER A 81 -5.66 6.47 -7.56
C SER A 81 -6.30 6.37 -6.18
N LYS A 82 -6.17 5.23 -5.49
CA LYS A 82 -6.78 5.01 -4.17
C LYS A 82 -6.18 5.93 -3.10
N SER A 83 -4.87 6.18 -3.16
CA SER A 83 -4.17 7.04 -2.21
C SER A 83 -4.22 8.52 -2.61
N LYS A 84 -4.84 8.85 -3.77
CA LYS A 84 -4.94 10.20 -4.33
C LYS A 84 -3.57 10.89 -4.40
N LEU A 85 -2.56 10.16 -4.88
CA LEU A 85 -1.20 10.67 -4.98
C LEU A 85 -1.14 11.84 -5.95
N VAL A 86 -0.46 12.90 -5.54
CA VAL A 86 -0.26 14.12 -6.33
C VAL A 86 1.21 14.21 -6.69
N ALA A 87 1.50 14.71 -7.91
CA ALA A 87 2.89 14.95 -8.31
C ALA A 87 3.61 15.81 -7.26
N GLY A 88 4.82 15.41 -6.90
CA GLY A 88 5.58 15.97 -5.77
C GLY A 88 5.53 15.12 -4.50
N ASP A 89 4.55 14.23 -4.34
CA ASP A 89 4.44 13.37 -3.14
C ASP A 89 5.69 12.48 -2.98
N VAL A 90 6.26 12.47 -1.76
CA VAL A 90 7.40 11.63 -1.41
C VAL A 90 6.91 10.23 -1.07
N LEU A 91 7.46 9.25 -1.79
CA LEU A 91 7.17 7.83 -1.63
C LEU A 91 8.41 7.10 -1.12
N LYS A 92 8.17 6.08 -0.30
CA LYS A 92 9.11 5.04 0.04
C LYS A 92 8.74 3.77 -0.71
N LEU A 93 9.68 3.25 -1.49
CA LEU A 93 9.63 1.94 -2.13
C LEU A 93 10.47 0.96 -1.31
N THR A 94 9.86 -0.14 -0.89
CA THR A 94 10.56 -1.32 -0.38
C THR A 94 10.52 -2.40 -1.45
N ILE A 95 11.70 -2.86 -1.89
CA ILE A 95 11.85 -4.01 -2.78
C ILE A 95 12.11 -5.23 -1.89
N LEU A 96 11.15 -6.14 -1.85
CA LEU A 96 11.24 -7.39 -1.09
C LEU A 96 12.22 -8.37 -1.75
N GLU A 97 12.62 -9.41 -1.02
CA GLU A 97 13.57 -10.42 -1.52
C GLU A 97 13.05 -11.18 -2.75
N ASP A 98 11.73 -11.30 -2.90
CA ASP A 98 11.06 -11.88 -4.07
C ASP A 98 10.99 -10.93 -5.28
N GLY A 99 11.49 -9.70 -5.14
CA GLY A 99 11.45 -8.65 -6.15
C GLY A 99 10.16 -7.82 -6.16
N SER A 100 9.20 -8.09 -5.28
CA SER A 100 7.95 -7.35 -5.18
C SER A 100 8.17 -5.91 -4.72
N PHE A 101 7.45 -4.97 -5.33
CA PHE A 101 7.51 -3.54 -5.00
C PHE A 101 6.38 -3.16 -4.05
N VAL A 102 6.73 -2.65 -2.88
CA VAL A 102 5.78 -2.12 -1.90
C VAL A 102 5.99 -0.62 -1.75
N TYR A 103 4.99 0.16 -2.15
CA TYR A 103 5.02 1.62 -2.03
C TYR A 103 4.28 2.09 -0.79
N LYS A 104 4.83 3.13 -0.15
CA LYS A 104 4.19 3.87 0.93
C LYS A 104 4.42 5.36 0.72
N GLN A 105 3.34 6.16 0.72
CA GLN A 105 3.47 7.60 0.83
C GLN A 105 4.00 7.98 2.21
N ILE A 106 5.07 8.78 2.23
CA ILE A 106 5.75 9.22 3.45
C ILE A 106 5.80 10.75 3.59
N GLY A 107 5.57 11.49 2.51
CA GLY A 107 5.54 12.96 2.52
C GLY A 107 4.55 13.52 1.52
N PRO A 108 3.28 13.77 1.90
CA PRO A 108 2.33 14.45 1.03
C PRO A 108 2.74 15.91 0.79
N VAL A 109 2.64 16.40 -0.45
CA VAL A 109 2.81 17.84 -0.75
C VAL A 109 1.54 18.64 -0.49
N ALA A 110 1.71 19.95 -0.31
CA ALA A 110 0.61 20.92 -0.29
C ALA A 110 -0.14 20.88 -1.63
N ARG A 111 -1.46 20.78 -1.57
CA ARG A 111 -2.31 20.53 -2.73
C ARG A 111 -3.61 21.32 -2.64
N LYS A 112 -4.06 21.83 -3.78
CA LYS A 112 -5.34 22.55 -3.91
C LYS A 112 -6.35 21.72 -4.69
N LYS A 113 -7.62 22.00 -4.41
CA LYS A 113 -8.77 21.40 -5.09
C LYS A 113 -9.24 22.33 -6.19
N ILE A 114 -9.49 21.78 -7.36
CA ILE A 114 -10.14 22.50 -8.45
C ILE A 114 -11.21 21.61 -9.08
N ILE A 115 -12.32 22.22 -9.45
CA ILE A 115 -13.40 21.56 -10.18
C ILE A 115 -13.10 21.67 -11.67
N GLY A 116 -13.32 20.58 -12.40
CA GLY A 116 -13.15 20.54 -13.84
C GLY A 116 -14.03 19.51 -14.51
N THR A 117 -13.96 19.47 -15.83
CA THR A 117 -14.73 18.56 -16.66
C THR A 117 -13.82 17.45 -17.20
N LEU A 118 -14.23 16.20 -17.04
CA LEU A 118 -13.53 15.05 -17.61
C LEU A 118 -13.72 15.02 -19.13
N VAL A 119 -12.61 14.94 -19.85
CA VAL A 119 -12.53 14.81 -21.30
C VAL A 119 -11.69 13.57 -21.63
N LYS A 120 -12.18 12.78 -22.58
CA LYS A 120 -11.45 11.68 -23.18
C LYS A 120 -10.83 12.17 -24.48
N ASP A 121 -9.52 12.02 -24.62
CA ASP A 121 -8.75 12.43 -25.79
C ASP A 121 -8.02 11.20 -26.34
N GLU A 122 -8.42 10.74 -27.53
CA GLU A 122 -7.96 9.51 -28.22
C GLU A 122 -7.79 8.29 -27.29
N GLU A 123 -6.68 8.19 -26.57
CA GLU A 123 -6.32 7.09 -25.65
C GLU A 123 -6.26 7.48 -24.16
N ASP A 124 -6.16 8.77 -23.82
CA ASP A 124 -5.96 9.27 -22.46
C ASP A 124 -7.20 9.99 -21.89
N TYR A 125 -7.32 9.98 -20.56
CA TYR A 125 -8.30 10.80 -19.86
C TYR A 125 -7.63 12.05 -19.28
N LYS A 126 -8.29 13.20 -19.45
CA LYS A 126 -7.84 14.50 -18.97
C LYS A 126 -8.99 15.22 -18.27
N VAL A 127 -8.67 16.12 -17.35
CA VAL A 127 -9.63 17.03 -16.73
C VAL A 127 -9.25 18.44 -17.12
N VAL A 128 -10.20 19.16 -17.72
CA VAL A 128 -10.03 20.58 -18.07
C VAL A 128 -10.50 21.41 -16.89
N ALA A 129 -9.58 22.18 -16.28
CA ALA A 129 -9.86 23.00 -15.11
C ALA A 129 -8.95 24.24 -15.09
N GLY A 130 -9.51 25.41 -14.76
CA GLY A 130 -8.73 26.65 -14.62
C GLY A 130 -7.92 27.04 -15.86
N GLY A 131 -8.41 26.71 -17.06
CA GLY A 131 -7.71 27.01 -18.33
C GLY A 131 -6.56 26.07 -18.69
N LYS A 132 -6.30 25.02 -17.90
CA LYS A 132 -5.30 23.97 -18.17
C LYS A 132 -5.97 22.59 -18.26
N SER A 133 -5.38 21.69 -19.03
CA SER A 133 -5.77 20.28 -19.09
C SER A 133 -4.78 19.43 -18.28
N TYR A 134 -5.30 18.64 -17.34
CA TYR A 134 -4.51 17.74 -16.49
C TYR A 134 -4.79 16.30 -16.86
N LYS A 135 -3.75 15.49 -17.07
CA LYS A 135 -3.86 14.05 -17.21
C LYS A 135 -4.31 13.42 -15.89
N VAL A 136 -5.17 12.41 -15.99
CA VAL A 136 -5.66 11.65 -14.84
C VAL A 136 -5.52 10.16 -15.10
N LEU A 137 -5.32 9.37 -14.03
CA LEU A 137 -5.17 7.93 -14.15
C LEU A 137 -6.50 7.27 -14.54
N LEU A 138 -6.47 6.38 -15.53
CA LEU A 138 -7.63 5.56 -15.93
C LEU A 138 -8.23 4.80 -14.75
N ALA A 139 -7.42 4.33 -13.81
CA ALA A 139 -7.89 3.64 -12.60
C ALA A 139 -8.84 4.50 -11.75
N SER A 140 -8.64 5.83 -11.71
CA SER A 140 -9.56 6.74 -11.03
C SER A 140 -10.88 6.87 -11.81
N VAL A 141 -10.81 6.99 -13.14
CA VAL A 141 -11.96 7.10 -14.03
C VAL A 141 -12.87 5.87 -13.92
N THR A 142 -12.29 4.67 -13.94
CA THR A 142 -13.05 3.42 -13.82
C THR A 142 -13.62 3.21 -12.42
N TYR A 143 -12.89 3.60 -11.37
CA TYR A 143 -13.37 3.53 -9.99
C TYR A 143 -14.63 4.37 -9.77
N PHE A 144 -14.63 5.62 -10.24
CA PHE A 144 -15.78 6.52 -10.14
C PHE A 144 -16.83 6.30 -11.24
N LYS A 145 -16.56 5.41 -12.21
CA LYS A 145 -17.44 5.10 -13.37
C LYS A 145 -17.81 6.35 -14.18
N LEU A 146 -16.80 7.17 -14.46
CA LEU A 146 -16.99 8.46 -15.11
C LEU A 146 -17.15 8.35 -16.62
N ASN A 147 -17.97 9.23 -17.15
CA ASN A 147 -18.19 9.45 -18.57
C ASN A 147 -17.57 10.77 -19.02
N ASN A 148 -17.36 10.90 -20.33
CA ASN A 148 -16.94 12.16 -20.94
C ASN A 148 -17.99 13.25 -20.63
N GLY A 149 -17.55 14.41 -20.14
CA GLY A 149 -18.41 15.51 -19.74
C GLY A 149 -18.87 15.51 -18.28
N ASP A 150 -18.41 14.55 -17.47
CA ASP A 150 -18.67 14.54 -16.02
C ASP A 150 -17.85 15.60 -15.29
N GLU A 151 -18.44 16.16 -14.23
CA GLU A 151 -17.76 17.12 -13.37
C GLU A 151 -17.04 16.39 -12.22
N VAL A 152 -15.77 16.74 -12.03
CA VAL A 152 -14.90 16.11 -11.04
C VAL A 152 -14.14 17.17 -10.26
N THR A 153 -13.85 16.86 -9.00
CA THR A 153 -12.86 17.60 -8.21
C THR A 153 -11.52 16.88 -8.31
N ILE A 154 -10.49 17.62 -8.75
CA ILE A 154 -9.12 17.12 -8.83
C ILE A 154 -8.21 17.81 -7.81
N LEU A 155 -7.16 17.09 -7.40
CA LEU A 155 -6.07 17.58 -6.58
C LEU A 155 -4.84 17.79 -7.45
N ILE A 156 -4.26 18.97 -7.32
CA ILE A 156 -2.99 19.37 -7.96
C ILE A 156 -2.07 19.99 -6.90
N PRO A 157 -0.74 19.93 -7.08
CA PRO A 157 0.19 20.60 -6.18
C PRO A 157 -0.07 22.11 -6.16
N GLU A 158 0.13 22.74 -5.01
CA GLU A 158 -0.07 24.19 -4.86
C GLU A 158 1.06 25.00 -5.50
N ALA A 159 2.30 24.57 -5.29
CA ALA A 159 3.51 25.32 -5.62
C ALA A 159 4.17 24.91 -6.94
N GLU A 160 3.94 23.68 -7.39
CA GLU A 160 4.60 23.11 -8.58
C GLU A 160 3.65 23.11 -9.78
N ASP A 161 4.18 23.37 -10.97
CA ASP A 161 3.41 23.13 -12.19
C ASP A 161 3.51 21.65 -12.57
N THR A 162 2.36 21.07 -12.93
CA THR A 162 2.28 19.65 -13.29
C THR A 162 1.26 19.42 -14.37
N ASP A 163 1.50 18.38 -15.17
CA ASP A 163 0.55 17.89 -16.17
C ASP A 163 -0.38 16.82 -15.60
N TRP A 164 -0.20 16.40 -14.35
CA TRP A 164 -0.95 15.32 -13.72
C TRP A 164 -1.82 15.82 -12.57
N ALA A 165 -3.00 15.20 -12.43
CA ALA A 165 -3.88 15.44 -11.30
C ALA A 165 -4.47 14.13 -10.76
N ALA A 166 -4.80 14.13 -9.47
CA ALA A 166 -5.55 13.04 -8.85
C ALA A 166 -7.03 13.39 -8.76
N ILE A 167 -7.93 12.51 -9.20
CA ILE A 167 -9.37 12.68 -8.96
C ILE A 167 -9.66 12.42 -7.48
N GLU A 168 -10.21 13.42 -6.79
CA GLU A 168 -10.60 13.29 -5.39
C GLU A 168 -12.02 12.75 -5.24
N SER A 169 -12.93 13.29 -6.03
CA SER A 169 -14.36 13.02 -6.01
C SER A 169 -14.97 13.41 -7.35
N ALA A 170 -16.17 12.88 -7.60
CA ALA A 170 -16.94 13.17 -8.79
C ALA A 170 -18.39 13.45 -8.44
N VAL A 171 -19.03 14.32 -9.22
CA VAL A 171 -20.48 14.53 -9.18
C VAL A 171 -21.06 13.71 -10.32
N ILE A 172 -21.80 12.65 -9.96
CA ILE A 172 -22.43 11.75 -10.92
C ILE A 172 -23.91 12.12 -10.99
N ASP A 173 -24.36 12.61 -12.14
CA ASP A 173 -25.78 12.81 -12.40
C ASP A 173 -26.39 11.51 -12.92
N PRO A 174 -27.33 10.86 -12.19
CA PRO A 174 -27.93 9.60 -12.63
C PRO A 174 -28.83 9.73 -13.86
N ASN A 175 -29.15 10.96 -14.31
CA ASN A 175 -30.06 11.21 -15.43
C ASN A 175 -29.35 11.65 -16.74
N LYS A 176 -28.01 11.61 -16.78
CA LYS A 176 -27.21 11.97 -17.94
C LYS A 176 -26.92 10.78 -18.85
#